data_AF-A0A5C6AFJ8-F1
#
_entry.id   AF-A0A5C6AFJ8-F1
#
_cell.length_a   1.000
_cell.length_b   1.000
_cell.length_c   1.000
_cell.angle_alpha   90.00
_cell.angle_beta   90.00
_cell.angle_gamma   90.00
#
_symmetry.space_group_name_H-M   'P 1'
#
loop_
_entity.id
_entity.type
_entity.pdbx_description
1 polymer ?
#
loop_
_entity_poly.entity_id
_entity_poly.type
_entity_poly.pdbx_seq_one_letter_code
_entity_poly.pdbx_strand_id
1 'polypeptide(L)'
;MLELILLLVVALPIAWLISEFYDNRTTRITLGICAIAMSFGVAWIVGSLDRVQSNVYFSEATKDLIQNTIVELENDNVDNVLTQLRVLRDDFRPTYETRDDYDVLVDRYIHSISESPIEHSDGDPRWSHEMVDYLPPLADQVGNPADAPESASRGDSAVEDQPRRPGDR
;
A
#
# COMPACT_ATOMS: atom_id res chain seq x y z
N MET A 1 -24.53 11.20 -11.59
CA MET A 1 -24.05 11.80 -10.31
C MET A 1 -23.14 12.98 -10.56
N LEU A 2 -22.05 12.82 -11.32
CA LEU A 2 -21.12 13.91 -11.63
C LEU A 2 -21.81 15.08 -12.35
N GLU A 3 -22.64 14.79 -13.35
CA GLU A 3 -23.44 15.82 -14.07
C GLU A 3 -24.34 16.64 -13.13
N LEU A 4 -24.97 15.99 -12.15
CA LEU A 4 -25.84 16.65 -11.17
C LEU A 4 -25.01 17.55 -10.25
N ILE A 5 -23.86 17.08 -9.76
CA ILE A 5 -22.95 17.86 -8.92
C ILE A 5 -22.46 19.10 -9.68
N LEU A 6 -22.05 18.92 -10.94
CA LEU A 6 -21.55 20.00 -11.79
C LEU A 6 -22.64 21.04 -12.08
N LEU A 7 -23.86 20.57 -12.38
CA LEU A 7 -25.04 21.43 -12.50
C LEU A 7 -25.28 22.22 -11.21
N LEU A 8 -25.22 21.57 -10.05
CA LEU A 8 -25.51 22.18 -8.75
C LEU A 8 -24.42 23.20 -8.37
N VAL A 9 -23.15 22.92 -8.65
CA VAL A 9 -22.01 23.82 -8.45
C VAL A 9 -22.13 25.10 -9.27
N VAL A 10 -22.69 25.03 -10.49
CA VAL A 10 -22.89 26.21 -11.35
C VAL A 10 -24.22 26.91 -11.04
N ALA A 11 -25.28 26.14 -10.79
CA ALA A 11 -26.62 26.66 -10.56
C ALA A 11 -26.74 27.40 -9.22
N LEU A 12 -26.04 26.97 -8.15
CA LEU A 12 -26.11 27.64 -6.84
C LEU A 12 -25.54 29.07 -6.84
N PRO A 13 -24.35 29.33 -7.39
CA PRO A 13 -23.83 30.70 -7.55
C PRO A 13 -24.74 31.57 -8.41
N ILE A 14 -25.31 31.01 -9.48
CA ILE A 14 -26.25 31.74 -10.35
C ILE A 14 -27.56 32.04 -9.60
N ALA A 15 -28.13 31.06 -8.89
CA ALA A 15 -29.33 31.24 -8.08
C ALA A 15 -29.11 32.24 -6.94
N TRP A 16 -27.93 32.23 -6.32
CA TRP A 16 -27.52 33.22 -5.34
C TRP A 16 -27.46 34.63 -5.94
N LEU A 17 -26.86 34.78 -7.13
CA LEU A 17 -26.79 36.06 -7.84
C LEU A 17 -28.18 36.56 -8.26
N ILE A 18 -29.06 35.67 -8.70
CA ILE A 18 -30.47 35.99 -9.01
C ILE A 18 -31.20 36.43 -7.73
N SER A 19 -30.91 35.83 -6.58
CA SER A 19 -31.56 36.17 -5.31
C SER A 19 -31.27 37.59 -4.83
N GLU A 20 -30.18 38.23 -5.30
CA GLU A 20 -29.86 39.63 -5.00
C GLU A 20 -30.93 40.60 -5.53
N PHE A 21 -31.64 40.22 -6.59
CA PHE A 21 -32.70 41.04 -7.19
C PHE A 21 -34.06 40.92 -6.49
N TYR A 22 -34.17 40.07 -5.46
CA TYR A 22 -35.40 39.89 -4.68
C TYR A 22 -35.21 40.37 -3.24
N ASP A 23 -36.23 41.00 -2.66
CA ASP A 23 -36.19 41.55 -1.29
C ASP A 23 -36.41 40.47 -0.21
N ASN A 24 -35.63 39.39 -0.27
CA ASN A 24 -35.67 38.28 0.68
C ASN A 24 -34.27 38.01 1.24
N ARG A 25 -33.93 38.76 2.30
CA ARG A 25 -32.62 38.69 2.98
C ARG A 25 -32.23 37.27 3.38
N THR A 26 -33.18 36.48 3.88
CA THR A 26 -32.93 35.11 4.36
C THR A 26 -32.50 34.20 3.22
N THR A 27 -33.20 34.25 2.08
CA THR A 27 -32.92 33.43 0.89
C THR A 27 -31.52 33.70 0.34
N ARG A 28 -31.10 34.97 0.31
CA ARG A 28 -29.76 35.35 -0.10
C ARG A 28 -28.67 34.77 0.81
N ILE A 29 -28.87 34.86 2.12
CA ILE A 29 -27.89 34.36 3.10
C ILE A 29 -27.78 32.84 3.01
N THR A 30 -28.90 32.12 2.93
CA THR A 30 -28.89 30.66 2.85
C THR A 30 -28.27 30.17 1.54
N LEU A 31 -28.62 30.76 0.39
CA LEU A 31 -27.99 30.44 -0.90
C LEU A 31 -26.48 30.70 -0.90
N GLY A 32 -26.03 31.79 -0.28
CA GLY A 32 -24.61 32.13 -0.19
C GLY A 32 -23.83 31.11 0.65
N ILE A 33 -24.37 30.73 1.82
CA ILE A 33 -23.78 29.69 2.67
C ILE A 33 -23.73 28.35 1.93
N CYS A 34 -24.81 27.96 1.26
CA CYS A 34 -24.86 26.73 0.49
C CYS A 34 -23.85 26.73 -0.66
N ALA A 35 -23.67 27.84 -1.37
CA ALA A 35 -22.69 27.93 -2.47
C ALA A 35 -21.25 27.80 -1.97
N ILE A 36 -20.92 28.43 -0.85
CA ILE A 36 -19.60 28.30 -0.21
C ILE A 36 -19.38 26.86 0.27
N ALA A 37 -20.35 26.29 0.99
CA ALA A 37 -20.28 24.91 1.48
C ALA A 37 -20.10 23.90 0.34
N MET A 38 -20.80 24.11 -0.79
CA MET A 38 -20.67 23.27 -1.98
C MET A 38 -19.25 23.33 -2.56
N SER A 39 -18.65 24.51 -2.61
CA SER A 39 -17.27 24.70 -3.11
C SER A 39 -16.25 23.94 -2.26
N PHE A 40 -16.37 24.03 -0.93
CA PHE A 40 -15.55 23.24 0.00
C PHE A 40 -15.82 21.73 -0.12
N GLY A 41 -17.08 21.34 -0.30
CA GLY A 41 -17.46 19.94 -0.47
C GLY A 41 -16.81 19.32 -1.70
N VAL A 42 -16.82 20.01 -2.84
CA VAL A 42 -16.15 19.54 -4.07
C VAL A 42 -14.64 19.40 -3.85
N ALA A 43 -13.99 20.41 -3.26
CA ALA A 43 -12.56 20.33 -2.97
C ALA A 43 -12.22 19.14 -2.03
N TRP A 44 -13.06 18.89 -1.03
CA TRP A 44 -12.89 17.76 -0.12
C TRP A 44 -13.08 16.41 -0.82
N ILE A 45 -14.10 16.27 -1.68
CA ILE A 45 -14.33 15.05 -2.46
C ILE A 45 -13.15 14.78 -3.39
N VAL A 46 -12.71 15.78 -4.16
CA VAL A 46 -11.58 15.63 -5.09
C VAL A 46 -10.29 15.27 -4.34
N GLY A 47 -9.97 15.97 -3.25
CA GLY A 47 -8.79 15.64 -2.45
C GLY A 47 -8.88 14.27 -1.75
N SER A 48 -10.09 13.80 -1.44
CA SER A 48 -10.29 12.46 -0.88
C SER A 48 -10.15 11.37 -1.95
N LEU A 49 -10.65 11.61 -3.16
CA LEU A 49 -10.48 10.69 -4.30
C LEU A 49 -9.02 10.55 -4.69
N ASP A 50 -8.28 11.66 -4.74
CA ASP A 50 -6.83 11.66 -5.02
C ASP A 50 -6.06 10.79 -4.00
N ARG A 51 -6.41 10.92 -2.72
CA ARG A 51 -5.84 10.07 -1.65
C ARG A 51 -6.20 8.59 -1.80
N VAL A 52 -7.45 8.27 -2.14
CA VAL A 52 -7.88 6.88 -2.33
C VAL A 52 -7.21 6.27 -3.56
N GLN A 53 -7.13 7.02 -4.66
CA GLN A 53 -6.48 6.59 -5.89
C GLN A 53 -5.00 6.29 -5.65
N SER A 54 -4.28 7.16 -4.93
CA SER A 54 -2.89 6.90 -4.56
C SER A 54 -2.71 5.62 -3.74
N ASN A 55 -3.62 5.32 -2.81
CA ASN A 55 -3.56 4.08 -2.02
C ASN A 55 -3.83 2.83 -2.86
N VAL A 56 -4.73 2.91 -3.85
CA VAL A 56 -5.05 1.78 -4.74
C VAL A 56 -3.82 1.41 -5.58
N TYR A 57 -3.16 2.40 -6.21
CA TYR A 57 -1.96 2.16 -7.02
C TYR A 57 -0.83 1.50 -6.23
N PHE A 58 -0.54 1.97 -5.02
CA PHE A 58 0.47 1.34 -4.18
C PHE A 58 0.10 -0.10 -3.78
N SER A 59 -1.19 -0.36 -3.53
CA SER A 59 -1.66 -1.68 -3.13
C SER A 59 -1.56 -2.72 -4.24
N GLU A 60 -1.82 -2.32 -5.49
CA GLU A 60 -1.74 -3.19 -6.67
C GLU A 60 -0.29 -3.57 -6.97
N ALA A 61 0.60 -2.58 -7.11
CA ALA A 61 2.02 -2.82 -7.33
C ALA A 61 2.65 -3.66 -6.20
N THR A 62 2.29 -3.40 -4.93
CA THR A 62 2.79 -4.22 -3.82
C THR A 62 2.35 -5.67 -3.94
N LYS A 63 1.13 -5.92 -4.42
CA LYS A 63 0.61 -7.28 -4.57
C LYS A 63 1.31 -8.03 -5.70
N ASP A 64 1.55 -7.38 -6.83
CA ASP A 64 2.34 -7.95 -7.94
C ASP A 64 3.76 -8.28 -7.51
N LEU A 65 4.39 -7.38 -6.77
CA LEU A 65 5.71 -7.59 -6.19
C LEU A 65 5.75 -8.87 -5.33
N ILE A 66 4.80 -9.01 -4.39
CA ILE A 66 4.75 -10.17 -3.48
C ILE A 66 4.47 -11.46 -4.25
N GLN A 67 3.46 -11.47 -5.12
CA GLN A 67 3.03 -12.68 -5.82
C GLN A 67 4.14 -13.23 -6.74
N ASN A 68 4.73 -12.39 -7.57
CA ASN A 68 5.81 -12.81 -8.48
C ASN A 68 7.05 -13.24 -7.71
N THR A 69 7.36 -12.58 -6.59
CA THR A 69 8.47 -13.01 -5.71
C THR A 69 8.21 -14.40 -5.14
N ILE A 70 7.00 -14.70 -4.67
CA ILE A 70 6.66 -16.03 -4.15
C ILE A 70 6.81 -17.09 -5.24
N VAL A 71 6.21 -16.86 -6.42
CA VAL A 71 6.26 -17.81 -7.54
C VAL A 71 7.69 -18.11 -7.97
N GLU A 72 8.54 -17.09 -8.09
CA GLU A 72 9.93 -17.29 -8.49
C GLU A 72 10.77 -17.96 -7.38
N LEU A 73 10.46 -17.73 -6.11
CA LEU A 73 11.07 -18.49 -5.01
C LEU A 73 10.63 -19.96 -5.02
N GLU A 74 9.38 -20.25 -5.34
CA GLU A 74 8.86 -21.63 -5.50
C GLU A 74 9.47 -22.36 -6.70
N ASN A 75 9.89 -21.62 -7.73
CA ASN A 75 10.59 -22.13 -8.92
C ASN A 75 12.11 -22.29 -8.71
N ASP A 76 12.62 -22.16 -7.47
CA ASP A 76 14.04 -22.29 -7.11
C ASP A 76 14.95 -21.20 -7.71
N ASN A 77 14.39 -20.06 -8.15
CA ASN A 77 15.12 -18.92 -8.73
C ASN A 77 15.64 -17.93 -7.67
N VAL A 78 16.04 -18.45 -6.50
CA VAL A 78 16.34 -17.66 -5.29
C VAL A 78 17.43 -16.61 -5.51
N ASP A 79 18.51 -16.95 -6.22
CA ASP A 79 19.64 -16.04 -6.45
C ASP A 79 19.26 -14.86 -7.35
N ASN A 80 18.42 -15.10 -8.37
CA ASN A 80 17.95 -14.05 -9.27
C ASN A 80 17.01 -13.10 -8.53
N VAL A 81 16.02 -13.65 -7.82
CA VAL A 81 15.08 -12.90 -6.98
C VAL A 81 15.82 -12.02 -5.98
N LEU A 82 16.79 -12.58 -5.24
CA LEU A 82 17.58 -11.83 -4.26
C LEU A 82 18.40 -10.70 -4.89
N THR A 83 18.94 -10.93 -6.08
CA THR A 83 19.71 -9.92 -6.82
C THR A 83 18.83 -8.76 -7.25
N GLN A 84 17.68 -9.06 -7.86
CA GLN A 84 16.75 -8.04 -8.36
C GLN A 84 16.08 -7.28 -7.20
N LEU A 85 15.77 -7.93 -6.08
CA LEU A 85 15.25 -7.28 -4.88
C LEU A 85 16.24 -6.26 -4.29
N ARG A 86 17.54 -6.54 -4.36
CA ARG A 86 18.57 -5.59 -3.93
C ARG A 86 18.61 -4.37 -4.85
N VAL A 87 18.52 -4.57 -6.16
CA VAL A 87 18.43 -3.48 -7.15
C VAL A 87 17.18 -2.63 -6.89
N LEU A 88 16.02 -3.27 -6.73
CA LEU A 88 14.76 -2.57 -6.41
C LEU A 88 14.88 -1.74 -5.13
N ARG A 89 15.46 -2.30 -4.07
CA ARG A 89 15.70 -1.58 -2.81
C ARG A 89 16.60 -0.37 -2.99
N ASP A 90 17.67 -0.50 -3.77
CA ASP A 90 18.66 0.56 -3.96
C ASP A 90 18.11 1.70 -4.85
N ASP A 91 17.24 1.37 -5.80
CA ASP A 91 16.53 2.31 -6.66
C ASP A 91 15.33 2.97 -5.96
N PHE A 92 14.74 2.31 -4.96
CA PHE A 92 13.59 2.82 -4.23
C PHE A 92 13.98 4.00 -3.32
N ARG A 93 13.65 5.22 -3.78
CA ARG A 93 13.82 6.47 -3.02
C ARG A 93 12.46 7.08 -2.70
N PRO A 94 11.90 6.81 -1.51
CA PRO A 94 10.61 7.38 -1.14
C PRO A 94 10.75 8.90 -0.98
N THR A 95 10.25 9.66 -1.95
CA THR A 95 10.03 11.09 -1.80
C THR A 95 8.54 11.40 -1.91
N TYR A 96 8.13 12.55 -1.35
CA TYR A 96 6.71 12.94 -1.35
C TYR A 96 6.21 13.28 -2.76
N GLU A 97 7.12 13.60 -3.69
CA GLU A 97 6.82 14.04 -5.06
C GLU A 97 6.99 12.93 -6.11
N THR A 98 7.78 11.88 -5.85
CA THR A 98 8.03 10.77 -6.80
C THR A 98 7.27 9.49 -6.44
N ARG A 99 6.08 9.64 -5.83
CA ARG A 99 5.23 8.50 -5.47
C ARG A 99 4.78 7.69 -6.69
N ASP A 100 4.70 8.36 -7.84
CA ASP A 100 4.22 7.81 -9.11
C ASP A 100 5.25 6.94 -9.84
N ASP A 101 6.43 6.67 -9.26
CA ASP A 101 7.45 5.80 -9.86
C ASP A 101 7.48 4.38 -9.25
N TYR A 102 6.71 4.12 -8.19
CA TYR A 102 6.78 2.83 -7.48
C TYR A 102 6.27 1.66 -8.33
N ASP A 103 5.17 1.87 -9.03
CA ASP A 103 4.62 0.93 -10.01
C ASP A 103 5.63 0.62 -11.11
N VAL A 104 6.31 1.63 -11.66
CA VAL A 104 7.35 1.47 -12.70
C VAL A 104 8.55 0.66 -12.18
N LEU A 105 8.94 0.88 -10.92
CA LEU A 105 10.03 0.14 -10.30
C LEU A 105 9.65 -1.33 -10.06
N VAL A 106 8.42 -1.59 -9.61
CA VAL A 106 7.89 -2.95 -9.43
C VAL A 106 7.73 -3.65 -10.78
N ASP A 107 7.17 -2.98 -11.78
CA ASP A 107 6.97 -3.52 -13.12
C ASP A 107 8.31 -3.95 -13.75
N ARG A 108 9.33 -3.11 -13.61
CA ARG A 108 10.70 -3.47 -14.03
C ARG A 108 11.23 -4.69 -13.28
N TYR A 109 10.95 -4.79 -11.98
CA TYR A 109 11.39 -5.92 -11.17
C TYR A 109 10.71 -7.22 -11.59
N ILE A 110 9.37 -7.24 -11.75
CA ILE A 110 8.64 -8.47 -12.13
C ILE A 110 9.10 -8.98 -13.51
N HIS A 111 9.34 -8.06 -14.45
CA HIS A 111 9.87 -8.38 -15.77
C HIS A 111 11.34 -8.82 -15.77
N SER A 112 12.12 -8.50 -14.72
CA SER A 112 13.52 -8.93 -14.61
C SER A 112 13.68 -10.30 -13.95
N ILE A 113 12.68 -10.75 -13.18
CA ILE A 113 12.70 -12.05 -12.51
C ILE A 113 11.92 -13.15 -13.24
N SER A 114 10.91 -12.79 -14.05
CA SER A 114 10.01 -13.76 -14.69
C SER A 114 9.85 -13.54 -16.20
N GLU A 115 9.81 -14.63 -16.97
CA GLU A 115 9.49 -14.59 -18.41
C GLU A 115 7.99 -14.49 -18.69
N SER A 116 7.16 -14.75 -17.67
CA SER A 116 5.69 -14.68 -17.76
C SER A 116 5.15 -14.02 -16.48
N PRO A 117 5.42 -12.71 -16.31
CA PRO A 117 5.02 -11.99 -15.11
C PRO A 117 3.50 -12.02 -14.95
N ILE A 118 3.07 -12.19 -13.70
CA ILE A 118 1.67 -12.05 -13.31
C ILE A 118 1.43 -10.57 -13.07
N GLU A 119 0.72 -9.93 -13.98
CA GLU A 119 0.34 -8.52 -13.91
C GLU A 119 -1.13 -8.38 -13.52
N HIS A 120 -1.45 -7.43 -12.62
CA HIS A 120 -2.83 -7.02 -12.45
C HIS A 120 -3.30 -6.27 -13.71
N SER A 121 -4.30 -6.83 -14.41
CA SER A 121 -5.00 -6.09 -15.46
C SER A 121 -5.90 -5.03 -14.82
N ASP A 122 -5.70 -3.76 -15.18
CA ASP A 122 -6.56 -2.64 -14.80
C ASP A 122 -8.04 -3.01 -14.95
N GLY A 123 -8.73 -3.17 -13.81
CA GLY A 123 -10.17 -3.41 -13.77
C GLY A 123 -10.66 -4.85 -13.73
N ASP A 124 -9.83 -5.87 -13.42
CA ASP A 124 -10.34 -7.21 -13.13
C ASP A 124 -10.81 -7.35 -11.65
N PRO A 125 -12.13 -7.41 -11.39
CA PRO A 125 -12.68 -7.49 -10.03
C PRO A 125 -12.40 -8.83 -9.33
N ARG A 126 -11.79 -9.82 -10.01
CA ARG A 126 -11.44 -11.11 -9.38
C ARG A 126 -10.31 -10.96 -8.36
N TRP A 127 -9.40 -10.02 -8.58
CA TRP A 127 -8.25 -9.80 -7.70
C TRP A 127 -8.59 -9.08 -6.38
N SER A 128 -9.76 -8.43 -6.26
CA SER A 128 -10.15 -7.73 -5.02
C SER A 128 -10.69 -8.66 -3.92
N HIS A 129 -11.05 -9.89 -4.26
CA HIS A 129 -11.67 -10.84 -3.34
C HIS A 129 -10.98 -12.19 -3.23
N GLU A 130 -10.03 -12.50 -4.10
CA GLU A 130 -9.21 -13.70 -3.99
C GLU A 130 -8.05 -13.41 -3.02
N MET A 131 -8.36 -13.29 -1.72
CA MET A 131 -7.45 -13.83 -0.73
C MET A 131 -7.45 -15.32 -1.02
N VAL A 132 -6.42 -15.80 -1.74
CA VAL A 132 -6.10 -17.23 -1.77
C VAL A 132 -6.25 -17.71 -0.34
N ASP A 133 -7.21 -18.60 -0.08
CA ASP A 133 -7.42 -19.19 1.23
C ASP A 133 -6.06 -19.73 1.65
N TYR A 134 -5.36 -18.98 2.50
CA TYR A 134 -4.08 -19.36 3.03
C TYR A 134 -4.39 -20.50 3.99
N LEU A 135 -4.50 -21.71 3.45
CA LEU A 135 -4.40 -22.93 4.21
C LEU A 135 -2.97 -22.86 4.77
N PRO A 136 -2.79 -22.56 6.07
CA PRO A 136 -1.47 -22.65 6.65
C PRO A 136 -0.93 -24.05 6.30
N PRO A 137 0.36 -24.18 5.93
CA PRO A 137 0.94 -25.48 5.67
C PRO A 137 0.54 -26.37 6.85
N LEU A 138 -0.15 -27.48 6.55
CA LEU A 138 -0.53 -28.46 7.56
C LEU A 138 0.75 -28.75 8.34
N ALA A 139 0.75 -28.30 9.59
CA ALA A 139 1.83 -28.53 10.53
C ALA A 139 1.80 -30.01 10.94
N ASP A 140 1.92 -30.90 9.95
CA ASP A 140 2.16 -32.30 10.19
C ASP A 140 3.66 -32.50 10.27
N GLN A 141 4.06 -32.82 11.51
CA GLN A 141 5.32 -33.43 11.92
C GLN A 141 6.46 -32.49 12.34
N VAL A 142 6.18 -31.56 13.26
CA VAL A 142 7.16 -31.29 14.33
C VAL A 142 6.95 -32.37 15.39
N GLY A 143 7.91 -33.29 15.48
CA GLY A 143 7.90 -34.43 16.38
C GLY A 143 7.55 -34.04 17.81
N ASN A 144 6.70 -34.86 18.42
CA ASN A 144 6.29 -34.79 19.81
C ASN A 144 7.53 -34.68 20.73
N PRO A 145 7.67 -33.63 21.57
CA PRO A 145 8.79 -33.52 22.50
C PRO A 145 8.77 -34.58 23.63
N ALA A 146 7.81 -35.52 23.62
CA ALA A 146 7.73 -36.61 24.57
C ALA A 146 8.68 -37.79 24.30
N ASP A 147 9.37 -37.83 23.15
CA ASP A 147 10.31 -38.92 22.80
C ASP A 147 11.78 -38.59 23.10
N ALA A 148 12.06 -37.55 23.89
CA ALA A 148 13.42 -37.26 24.32
C ALA A 148 13.91 -38.29 25.37
N PRO A 149 14.98 -39.06 25.11
CA PRO A 149 15.52 -39.97 26.10
C PRO A 149 16.14 -39.20 27.26
N GLU A 150 15.56 -39.40 28.44
CA GLU A 150 16.09 -39.02 29.73
C GLU A 150 17.45 -39.70 29.95
N SER A 151 18.57 -38.99 29.73
CA SER A 151 19.86 -39.40 30.28
C SER A 151 20.88 -38.26 30.39
N ALA A 152 21.18 -37.96 31.64
CA ALA A 152 22.52 -37.76 32.21
C ALA A 152 23.27 -36.41 32.10
N SER A 153 23.43 -35.82 33.29
CA SER A 153 24.73 -35.40 33.89
C SER A 153 25.40 -34.13 33.35
N ARG A 154 25.29 -32.99 34.05
CA ARG A 154 26.18 -32.51 35.13
C ARG A 154 27.63 -32.23 34.68
N GLY A 155 28.02 -30.96 34.72
CA GLY A 155 29.40 -30.44 34.61
C GLY A 155 29.37 -28.96 34.22
N ASP A 156 29.23 -28.02 35.15
CA ASP A 156 30.28 -27.38 35.96
C ASP A 156 31.10 -26.31 35.20
N SER A 157 30.89 -25.06 35.61
CA SER A 157 31.81 -23.91 35.68
C SER A 157 32.87 -23.67 34.60
N ALA A 158 32.75 -22.54 33.90
CA ALA A 158 33.87 -21.60 33.74
C ALA A 158 33.36 -20.24 33.24
N VAL A 159 33.55 -19.24 34.09
CA VAL A 159 33.46 -17.80 33.79
C VAL A 159 34.67 -17.44 32.93
N GLU A 160 34.43 -17.00 31.69
CA GLU A 160 35.50 -16.54 30.81
C GLU A 160 35.62 -15.01 30.86
N ASP A 161 36.81 -14.62 31.29
CA ASP A 161 37.31 -13.29 31.62
C ASP A 161 37.58 -12.47 30.35
N GLN A 162 36.89 -11.33 30.17
CA GLN A 162 37.16 -10.39 29.08
C GLN A 162 38.14 -9.29 29.53
N PRO A 163 39.32 -9.14 28.90
CA PRO A 163 40.21 -8.04 29.18
C PRO A 163 39.72 -6.72 28.54
N ARG A 164 39.61 -5.69 29.39
CA ARG A 164 39.31 -4.29 29.02
C ARG A 164 40.38 -3.73 28.07
N ARG A 165 39.98 -3.09 26.97
CA ARG A 165 40.86 -2.24 26.15
C ARG A 165 40.99 -0.84 26.77
N PRO A 166 42.22 -0.31 26.96
CA PRO A 166 42.43 1.08 27.32
C PRO A 166 42.77 1.91 26.07
N GLY A 167 42.13 3.07 25.90
CA GLY A 167 42.50 3.96 24.79
C GLY A 167 41.58 5.15 24.53
N ASP A 168 41.17 5.88 25.57
CA ASP A 168 40.71 7.27 25.43
C ASP A 168 41.84 8.22 25.84
N ARG A 169 42.31 9.02 24.88
CA ARG A 169 42.93 10.33 25.09
C ARG A 169 42.59 11.23 23.91
#